data_AF-A0ABD1S1X2-F1
#
_entry.id   AF-A0ABD1S1X2-F1
#
_cell.length_a   1.000
_cell.length_b   1.000
_cell.length_c   1.000
_cell.angle_alpha   90.00
_cell.angle_beta   90.00
_cell.angle_gamma   90.00
#
_symmetry.space_group_name_H-M   'P 1'
#
loop_
_entity.id
_entity.type
_entity.pdbx_description
1 polymer ?
#
loop_
_entity_poly.entity_id
_entity_poly.type
_entity_poly.pdbx_seq_one_letter_code
_entity_poly.pdbx_strand_id
1 'polypeptide(L)'
;MPGSTCEKMVKYQLSNQLGLEAAVKATAEFLNKAVKPVIVDGRKLRVGKAQQAFVDLADACCYLIDIMASGKGLVPLHHPHFIGTYRGAISTSFCREIVESAGTYVFVGPSLMITAQSDTLC
;
A
#
# COMPACT_ATOMS: atom_id res chain seq x y z
N MET A 1 -13.91 37.74 5.21
CA MET A 1 -13.14 37.68 3.95
C MET A 1 -11.66 37.74 4.30
N PRO A 2 -10.74 37.09 3.58
CA PRO A 2 -10.88 35.94 2.67
C PRO A 2 -9.73 34.90 2.86
N GLY A 3 -9.81 33.74 2.18
CA GLY A 3 -8.60 33.01 1.79
C GLY A 3 -8.57 31.50 2.03
N SER A 4 -8.94 30.74 0.97
CA SER A 4 -8.33 29.45 0.53
C SER A 4 -8.27 28.27 1.51
N THR A 5 -8.71 27.06 1.15
CA THR A 5 -8.29 26.34 -0.07
C THR A 5 -9.22 25.16 -0.31
N CYS A 6 -9.42 24.82 -1.58
CA CYS A 6 -10.12 23.64 -2.10
C CYS A 6 -9.94 22.34 -1.27
N GLU A 7 -10.90 21.99 -0.42
CA GLU A 7 -11.19 20.58 -0.11
C GLU A 7 -12.02 19.99 -1.25
N LYS A 8 -11.38 19.75 -2.40
CA LYS A 8 -12.06 19.04 -3.49
C LYS A 8 -12.24 17.56 -3.09
N MET A 9 -13.44 17.28 -2.62
CA MET A 9 -14.22 16.04 -2.77
C MET A 9 -13.40 14.76 -2.95
N VAL A 10 -13.04 14.10 -1.86
CA VAL A 10 -13.11 12.63 -1.84
C VAL A 10 -14.57 12.32 -1.54
N LYS A 11 -15.29 11.84 -2.56
CA LYS A 11 -16.68 11.39 -2.41
C LYS A 11 -16.67 10.16 -1.49
N TYR A 12 -16.85 10.36 -0.18
CA TYR A 12 -17.13 9.27 0.76
C TYR A 12 -18.56 8.79 0.48
N GLN A 13 -18.71 7.97 -0.56
CA GLN A 13 -19.95 7.20 -0.71
C GLN A 13 -20.00 6.30 0.51
N LEU A 14 -21.06 6.40 1.31
CA LEU A 14 -21.27 5.47 2.43
C LEU A 14 -21.07 4.05 1.90
N SER A 15 -20.05 3.36 2.38
CA SER A 15 -19.86 1.95 2.07
C SER A 15 -21.10 1.21 2.56
N ASN A 16 -21.68 0.37 1.73
CA ASN A 16 -22.70 -0.57 2.20
C ASN A 16 -22.08 -1.39 3.33
N GLN A 17 -22.63 -1.30 4.55
CA GLN A 17 -22.06 -1.93 5.73
C GLN A 17 -21.90 -3.45 5.53
N LEU A 18 -22.90 -4.08 4.90
CA LEU A 18 -22.85 -5.49 4.50
C LEU A 18 -21.72 -5.79 3.50
N GLY A 19 -21.46 -4.87 2.57
CA GLY A 19 -20.39 -5.01 1.58
C GLY A 19 -19.01 -4.87 2.21
N LEU A 20 -18.86 -3.97 3.19
CA LEU A 20 -17.62 -3.80 3.95
C LEU A 20 -17.30 -5.05 4.78
N GLU A 21 -18.28 -5.57 5.52
CA GLU A 21 -18.13 -6.77 6.33
C GLU A 21 -17.79 -7.99 5.47
N ALA A 22 -18.45 -8.15 4.32
CA ALA A 22 -18.14 -9.23 3.38
C ALA A 22 -16.72 -9.11 2.80
N ALA A 23 -16.29 -7.90 2.42
CA ALA A 23 -14.94 -7.67 1.89
C ALA A 23 -13.86 -7.91 2.95
N VAL A 24 -14.08 -7.47 4.19
CA VAL A 24 -13.17 -7.71 5.32
C VAL A 24 -13.07 -9.21 5.60
N LYS A 25 -14.20 -9.92 5.66
CA LYS A 25 -14.22 -11.37 5.89
C LYS A 25 -13.47 -12.13 4.80
N ALA A 26 -13.76 -11.85 3.53
CA ALA A 26 -13.07 -12.48 2.40
C ALA A 26 -11.56 -12.20 2.41
N THR A 27 -11.17 -10.96 2.71
CA THR A 27 -9.76 -10.56 2.80
C THR A 27 -9.07 -11.26 3.96
N ALA A 28 -9.70 -11.33 5.14
CA ALA A 28 -9.16 -12.02 6.30
C ALA A 28 -9.00 -13.53 6.05
N GLU A 29 -10.00 -14.18 5.44
CA GLU A 29 -9.92 -15.60 5.07
C GLU A 29 -8.80 -15.89 4.05
N PHE A 30 -8.57 -14.96 3.11
CA PHE A 30 -7.49 -15.04 2.15
C PHE A 30 -6.12 -14.86 2.81
N LEU A 31 -5.97 -13.83 3.65
CA LEU A 31 -4.71 -13.54 4.36
C LEU A 31 -4.34 -14.61 5.37
N ASN A 32 -5.32 -15.20 6.05
CA ASN A 32 -5.08 -16.31 7.00
C ASN A 32 -4.54 -17.58 6.33
N LYS A 33 -4.77 -17.74 5.02
CA LYS A 33 -4.22 -18.86 4.21
C LYS A 33 -2.90 -18.51 3.53
N ALA A 34 -2.53 -17.23 3.51
CA ALA A 34 -1.36 -16.74 2.80
C ALA A 34 -0.07 -17.07 3.56
N VAL A 35 0.94 -17.51 2.83
CA VAL A 35 2.28 -17.73 3.38
C VAL A 35 3.12 -16.48 3.09
N LYS A 36 3.52 -15.77 4.16
CA LYS A 36 4.31 -14.53 4.13
C LYS A 36 3.68 -13.41 3.28
N PRO A 37 2.51 -12.88 3.67
CA PRO A 37 1.91 -11.76 2.95
C PRO A 37 2.78 -10.49 3.11
N VAL A 38 2.94 -9.77 2.01
CA VAL A 38 3.63 -8.47 1.96
C VAL A 38 2.62 -7.40 1.61
N ILE A 39 2.66 -6.28 2.33
CA ILE A 39 1.80 -5.13 2.08
C ILE A 39 2.60 -3.99 1.44
N VAL A 40 2.03 -3.40 0.39
CA VAL A 40 2.69 -2.38 -0.42
C VAL A 40 1.89 -1.08 -0.38
N ASP A 41 2.51 -0.01 0.10
CA ASP A 41 1.94 1.35 0.14
C ASP A 41 2.02 2.02 -1.25
N GLY A 42 0.92 2.65 -1.68
CA GLY A 42 0.85 3.52 -2.84
C GLY A 42 0.26 4.90 -2.56
N ARG A 43 0.53 5.86 -3.47
CA ARG A 43 0.18 7.29 -3.32
C ARG A 43 -1.26 7.60 -2.91
N LYS A 44 -2.23 6.72 -3.23
CA LYS A 44 -3.64 6.96 -2.89
C LYS A 44 -3.94 6.75 -1.40
N LEU A 45 -3.02 6.23 -0.59
CA LEU A 45 -3.14 6.19 0.87
C LEU A 45 -3.34 7.58 1.47
N ARG A 46 -2.68 8.60 0.90
CA ARG A 46 -2.89 10.02 1.28
C ARG A 46 -4.30 10.51 0.95
N VAL A 47 -4.84 10.09 -0.20
CA VAL A 47 -6.18 10.50 -0.66
C VAL A 47 -7.26 9.88 0.22
N GLY A 48 -7.07 8.63 0.63
CA GLY A 48 -7.99 7.93 1.54
C GLY A 48 -7.81 8.28 3.02
N LYS A 49 -6.84 9.14 3.40
CA LYS A 49 -6.45 9.41 4.80
C LYS A 49 -6.24 8.12 5.63
N ALA A 50 -5.78 7.03 4.98
CA ALA A 50 -5.72 5.70 5.57
C ALA A 50 -4.29 5.29 6.01
N GLN A 51 -3.41 6.27 6.20
CA GLN A 51 -2.01 6.05 6.57
C GLN A 51 -1.88 5.38 7.94
N GLN A 52 -2.63 5.87 8.93
CA GLN A 52 -2.61 5.27 10.28
C GLN A 52 -3.20 3.86 10.27
N ALA A 53 -4.35 3.66 9.63
CA ALA A 53 -4.97 2.34 9.52
C ALA A 53 -4.08 1.30 8.80
N PHE A 54 -3.25 1.74 7.87
CA PHE A 54 -2.26 0.88 7.22
C PHE A 54 -1.15 0.45 8.19
N VAL A 55 -0.64 1.38 9.01
CA VAL A 55 0.35 1.06 10.05
C VAL A 55 -0.27 0.13 11.10
N ASP A 56 -1.48 0.43 11.57
CA ASP A 56 -2.19 -0.40 12.55
C ASP A 56 -2.41 -1.84 12.03
N LEU A 57 -2.72 -2.00 10.73
CA LEU A 57 -2.81 -3.32 10.10
C LEU A 57 -1.45 -4.04 10.04
N ALA A 58 -0.39 -3.32 9.69
CA ALA A 58 0.96 -3.87 9.62
C ALA A 58 1.46 -4.33 11.00
N ASP A 59 1.13 -3.56 12.04
CA ASP A 59 1.43 -3.86 13.44
C ASP A 59 0.62 -5.04 13.96
N ALA A 60 -0.70 -5.05 13.73
CA ALA A 60 -1.58 -6.10 14.22
C ALA A 60 -1.29 -7.47 13.57
N CYS A 61 -0.94 -7.47 12.29
CA CYS A 61 -0.66 -8.70 11.55
C CYS A 61 0.82 -9.06 11.48
N CYS A 62 1.71 -8.20 12.01
CA CYS A 62 3.16 -8.31 11.85
C CYS A 62 3.61 -8.49 10.39
N TYR A 63 2.96 -7.78 9.47
CA TYR A 63 3.26 -7.89 8.05
C TYR A 63 4.40 -6.98 7.62
N LEU A 64 5.11 -7.46 6.60
CA LEU A 64 6.21 -6.77 5.97
C LEU A 64 5.69 -5.61 5.13
N ILE A 65 6.27 -4.43 5.35
CA ILE A 65 5.88 -3.19 4.68
C ILE A 65 6.90 -2.87 3.60
N ASP A 66 6.41 -2.75 2.38
CA ASP A 66 7.13 -2.15 1.27
C ASP A 66 6.43 -0.87 0.82
N ILE A 67 7.22 0.10 0.36
CA ILE A 67 6.67 1.34 -0.21
C ILE A 67 6.91 1.37 -1.71
N MET A 68 5.87 1.70 -2.47
CA MET A 68 6.06 2.08 -3.86
C MET A 68 6.79 3.44 -3.90
N ALA A 69 7.59 3.68 -4.94
CA ALA A 69 8.28 4.98 -5.08
C ALA A 69 7.33 6.18 -5.06
N SER A 70 6.07 6.01 -5.48
CA SER A 70 5.03 7.03 -5.44
C SER A 70 4.41 7.25 -4.05
N GLY A 71 4.59 6.30 -3.12
CA GLY A 71 4.14 6.34 -1.72
C GLY A 71 5.22 6.78 -0.72
N LYS A 72 6.44 7.08 -1.18
CA LYS A 72 7.51 7.57 -0.29
C LYS A 72 7.05 8.80 0.51
N GLY A 73 7.24 8.73 1.83
CA GLY A 73 6.86 9.79 2.77
C GLY A 73 5.40 9.75 3.24
N LEU A 74 4.63 8.72 2.88
CA LEU A 74 3.24 8.55 3.35
C LEU A 74 3.12 7.66 4.59
N VAL A 75 4.00 6.67 4.73
CA VAL A 75 4.07 5.74 5.86
C VAL A 75 5.42 5.95 6.58
N PRO A 76 5.47 5.84 7.93
CA PRO A 76 6.69 5.97 8.70
C PRO A 76 7.76 4.96 8.26
N LEU A 77 8.91 5.48 7.81
CA LEU A 77 10.07 4.71 7.34
C LEU A 77 10.85 4.00 8.47
N HIS A 78 10.60 4.38 9.72
CA HIS A 78 11.27 3.82 10.90
C HIS A 78 10.52 2.62 11.50
N HIS A 79 9.56 2.05 10.76
CA HIS A 79 8.81 0.90 11.22
C HIS A 79 9.72 -0.35 11.30
N PRO A 80 9.65 -1.16 12.36
CA PRO A 80 10.48 -2.37 12.47
C PRO A 80 10.23 -3.39 11.34
N HIS A 81 9.04 -3.33 10.71
CA HIS A 81 8.64 -4.24 9.62
C HIS A 81 8.86 -3.63 8.22
N PHE A 82 9.47 -2.45 8.13
CA PHE A 82 9.77 -1.82 6.85
C PHE A 82 10.97 -2.48 6.18
N ILE A 83 10.76 -3.09 5.02
CA ILE A 83 11.84 -3.74 4.26
C ILE A 83 12.50 -2.74 3.32
N GLY A 84 11.70 -1.92 2.63
CA GLY A 84 12.24 -0.88 1.77
C GLY A 84 11.31 -0.44 0.65
N THR A 85 11.93 0.02 -0.45
CA THR A 85 11.19 0.55 -1.61
C THR A 85 11.06 -0.51 -2.71
N TYR A 86 9.83 -0.93 -2.98
CA TYR A 86 9.50 -1.80 -4.09
C TYR A 86 9.22 -1.00 -5.37
N ARG A 87 10.01 -1.28 -6.42
CA ARG A 87 9.90 -0.64 -7.74
C ARG A 87 10.33 -1.61 -8.86
N GLY A 88 9.85 -2.85 -8.79
CA GLY A 88 10.20 -3.90 -9.76
C GLY A 88 11.73 -4.08 -9.87
N ALA A 89 12.27 -3.90 -11.08
CA ALA A 89 13.70 -4.09 -11.38
C ALA A 89 14.65 -3.13 -10.65
N ILE A 90 14.18 -1.95 -10.22
CA ILE A 90 14.98 -0.91 -9.55
C ILE A 90 14.64 -0.78 -8.06
N SER A 91 14.21 -1.88 -7.45
CA SER A 91 13.97 -1.97 -6.00
C SER A 91 15.28 -2.02 -5.21
N THR A 92 15.19 -1.73 -3.91
CA THR A 92 16.35 -1.84 -3.00
C THR A 92 16.80 -3.31 -2.94
N SER A 93 18.11 -3.56 -2.86
CA SER A 93 18.66 -4.91 -2.67
C SER A 93 17.94 -5.59 -1.50
N PHE A 94 17.52 -6.85 -1.68
CA PHE A 94 16.68 -7.68 -0.79
C PHE A 94 15.16 -7.44 -0.84
N CYS A 95 14.66 -6.21 -1.02
CA CYS A 95 13.20 -5.97 -1.14
C CYS A 95 12.59 -6.78 -2.27
N ARG A 96 13.26 -6.81 -3.43
CA ARG A 96 12.77 -7.51 -4.60
C ARG A 96 12.52 -8.98 -4.34
N GLU A 97 13.48 -9.64 -3.71
CA GLU A 97 13.47 -11.07 -3.48
C GLU A 97 12.42 -11.45 -2.44
N ILE A 98 12.28 -10.66 -1.38
CA ILE A 98 11.25 -10.87 -0.36
C ILE A 98 9.86 -10.67 -0.94
N VAL A 99 9.67 -9.63 -1.76
CA VAL A 99 8.44 -9.43 -2.51
C VAL A 99 8.26 -10.63 -3.44
N GLU A 100 9.08 -10.84 -4.46
CA GLU A 100 8.89 -11.91 -5.46
C GLU A 100 8.75 -13.34 -4.89
N SER A 101 9.30 -13.61 -3.70
CA SER A 101 9.13 -14.91 -3.00
C SER A 101 7.87 -15.01 -2.14
N ALA A 102 7.17 -13.90 -1.88
CA ALA A 102 5.93 -13.87 -1.12
C ALA A 102 4.81 -14.59 -1.89
N GLY A 103 4.03 -15.38 -1.17
CA GLY A 103 2.86 -16.05 -1.74
C GLY A 103 1.69 -15.11 -2.01
N THR A 104 1.69 -13.91 -1.41
CA THR A 104 0.57 -12.97 -1.50
C THR A 104 1.03 -11.52 -1.30
N TYR A 105 0.44 -10.62 -2.07
CA TYR A 105 0.71 -9.19 -2.05
C TYR A 105 -0.58 -8.41 -1.84
N VAL A 106 -0.58 -7.47 -0.92
CA VAL A 106 -1.69 -6.52 -0.75
C VAL A 106 -1.21 -5.14 -1.13
N PHE A 107 -1.68 -4.65 -2.27
CA PHE A 107 -1.40 -3.29 -2.70
C PHE A 107 -2.47 -2.34 -2.14
N VAL A 108 -2.08 -1.40 -1.29
CA VAL A 108 -2.99 -0.43 -0.68
C VAL A 108 -2.81 0.93 -1.34
N GLY A 109 -3.87 1.42 -1.99
CA GLY A 109 -3.82 2.67 -2.74
C GLY A 109 -2.83 2.70 -3.93
N PRO A 110 -2.63 1.61 -4.70
CA PRO A 110 -1.68 1.61 -5.79
C PRO A 110 -2.08 2.58 -6.91
N SER A 111 -1.08 3.22 -7.49
CA SER A 111 -1.17 3.89 -8.78
C SER A 111 -0.47 3.02 -9.80
N LEU A 112 -1.18 2.02 -10.33
CA LEU A 112 -0.71 1.19 -11.44
C LEU A 112 -0.77 2.01 -12.74
N MET A 113 0.16 2.95 -12.89
CA MET A 113 0.43 3.55 -14.18
C MET A 113 1.40 2.62 -14.89
N ILE A 114 1.15 2.30 -16.16
CA ILE A 114 2.15 1.71 -17.06
C ILE A 114 3.28 2.72 -17.29
N THR A 115 4.11 2.98 -16.27
CA THR A 115 5.47 3.37 -16.56
C THR A 115 6.11 2.11 -17.10
N ALA A 116 5.99 1.89 -18.42
CA ALA A 116 7.03 1.21 -19.15
C ALA A 116 8.34 1.81 -18.63
N GLN A 117 9.16 1.00 -17.95
CA GLN A 117 10.57 1.35 -17.84
C GLN A 117 11.00 1.45 -19.30
N SER A 118 11.17 2.67 -19.79
CA SER A 118 11.93 2.91 -20.99
C SER A 118 13.35 2.46 -20.66
N ASP A 119 13.59 1.16 -20.81
CA ASP A 119 14.92 0.55 -20.92
C ASP A 119 15.51 0.93 -22.28
N THR A 120 15.62 2.24 -22.53
CA THR A 120 16.42 2.79 -23.61
C THR A 120 16.79 4.21 -23.21
N LEU A 121 18.01 4.37 -22.68
CA LEU A 121 18.97 5.43 -23.01
C LEU A 121 20.23 5.19 -22.15
N CYS A 122 20.99 4.17 -22.56
CA CYS A 122 22.43 4.31 -22.79
C CYS A 122 22.61 4.14 -24.30
#